data_AF-A0A2N6RYF9-F1
#
_entry.id   AF-A0A2N6RYF9-F1
#
_cell.length_a   1.000
_cell.length_b   1.000
_cell.length_c   1.000
_cell.angle_alpha   90.00
_cell.angle_beta   90.00
_cell.angle_gamma   90.00
#
_symmetry.space_group_name_H-M   'P 1'
#
loop_
_entity.id
_entity.type
_entity.pdbx_description
1 polymer ?
#
loop_
_entity_poly.entity_id
_entity_poly.type
_entity_poly.pdbx_seq_one_letter_code
_entity_poly.pdbx_strand_id
1 'polypeptide(L)'
;MDTSPALEQVKELLLPFNSIPNTALPFAHNLMQKGFASMGINPIKYKKDMSSTIRTLTREYFEKHPFSDWTLDNHVDRLHLVHKKTGALVRFLKKTDFGNGLPKAGHNIARINDWLQPSIYNQKDIFGKGVSNLFFVIAWSFADNGFSCAAYHPIGTGNKGVNAPADMMIQLGIDDSLYREAKFIAASEENELFMPKMNTIITELNSQSNTATQQP
;
A
#
# COMPACT_ATOMS: atom_id res chain seq x y z
N MET A 1 -1.12 -15.24 -20.07
CA MET A 1 -0.23 -14.22 -19.47
C MET A 1 0.80 -14.99 -18.67
N ASP A 2 2.03 -15.07 -19.15
CA ASP A 2 3.12 -15.68 -18.36
C ASP A 2 3.41 -14.77 -17.16
N THR A 3 3.10 -15.23 -15.95
CA THR A 3 3.56 -14.54 -14.76
C THR A 3 5.07 -14.70 -14.68
N SER A 4 5.79 -13.59 -14.47
CA SER A 4 7.24 -13.63 -14.30
C SER A 4 7.57 -14.57 -13.12
N PRO A 5 8.55 -15.49 -13.25
CA PRO A 5 9.00 -16.35 -12.15
C PRO A 5 9.36 -15.59 -10.87
N ALA A 6 9.76 -14.32 -10.99
CA ALA A 6 10.01 -13.45 -9.85
C ALA A 6 8.73 -13.08 -9.08
N LEU A 7 7.60 -12.87 -9.77
CA LEU A 7 6.33 -12.53 -9.14
C LEU A 7 5.76 -13.70 -8.34
N GLU A 8 5.84 -14.92 -8.85
CA GLU A 8 5.38 -16.11 -8.12
C GLU A 8 6.21 -16.33 -6.84
N GLN A 9 7.54 -16.16 -6.92
CA GLN A 9 8.40 -16.21 -5.72
C GLN A 9 8.03 -15.12 -4.70
N VAL A 10 7.66 -13.92 -5.14
CA VAL A 10 7.19 -12.85 -4.24
C VAL A 10 5.85 -13.21 -3.60
N LYS A 11 4.91 -13.79 -4.35
CA LYS A 11 3.63 -14.25 -3.79
C LYS A 11 3.83 -15.32 -2.72
N GLU A 12 4.68 -16.32 -3.00
CA GLU A 12 5.04 -17.35 -2.02
C GLU A 12 5.67 -16.74 -0.76
N LEU A 13 6.60 -15.79 -0.95
CA LEU A 13 7.26 -15.10 0.16
C LEU A 13 6.26 -14.34 1.04
N LEU A 14 5.25 -13.70 0.45
CA LEU A 14 4.26 -12.89 1.16
C LEU A 14 3.04 -13.69 1.65
N LEU A 15 2.93 -14.96 1.28
CA LEU A 15 1.80 -15.83 1.60
C LEU A 15 1.40 -15.84 3.09
N PRO A 16 2.33 -15.88 4.08
CA PRO A 16 1.96 -15.86 5.49
C PRO A 16 1.13 -14.63 5.91
N PHE A 17 1.34 -13.50 5.23
CA PHE A 17 0.67 -12.24 5.53
C PHE A 17 -0.79 -12.19 5.05
N ASN A 18 -1.24 -13.16 4.23
CA ASN A 18 -2.65 -13.24 3.82
C ASN A 18 -3.61 -13.45 5.00
N SER A 19 -3.15 -14.04 6.10
CA SER A 19 -3.98 -14.20 7.29
C SER A 19 -4.28 -12.88 8.02
N ILE A 20 -3.45 -11.85 7.85
CA ILE A 20 -3.44 -10.65 8.70
C ILE A 20 -4.76 -9.88 8.70
N PRO A 21 -5.40 -9.60 7.54
CA PRO A 21 -6.63 -8.80 7.49
C PRO A 21 -7.80 -9.48 8.19
N ASN A 22 -7.74 -10.81 8.31
CA ASN A 22 -8.80 -11.64 8.88
C ASN A 22 -8.47 -12.14 10.30
N THR A 23 -7.26 -11.88 10.82
CA THR A 23 -6.82 -12.37 12.13
C THR A 23 -6.23 -11.24 12.99
N ALA A 24 -4.98 -10.87 12.72
CA ALA A 24 -4.19 -9.96 13.56
C ALA A 24 -4.75 -8.53 13.60
N LEU A 25 -5.19 -7.98 12.46
CA LEU A 25 -5.77 -6.63 12.41
C LEU A 25 -7.15 -6.57 13.13
N PRO A 26 -8.10 -7.49 12.89
CA PRO A 26 -9.34 -7.57 13.66
C PRO A 26 -9.13 -7.75 15.16
N PHE A 27 -8.19 -8.61 15.57
CA PHE A 27 -7.83 -8.81 16.97
C PHE A 27 -7.34 -7.51 17.61
N ALA A 28 -6.37 -6.84 16.97
CA ALA A 28 -5.82 -5.57 17.42
C ALA A 28 -6.88 -4.47 17.50
N HIS A 29 -7.79 -4.42 16.52
CA HIS A 29 -8.89 -3.48 16.48
C HIS A 29 -9.86 -3.68 17.65
N ASN A 30 -10.24 -4.92 17.95
CA ASN A 30 -11.14 -5.23 19.07
C ASN A 30 -10.56 -4.77 20.41
N LEU A 31 -9.26 -5.03 20.64
CA LEU A 31 -8.56 -4.59 21.84
C LEU A 31 -8.47 -3.06 21.92
N MET A 32 -8.14 -2.40 20.80
CA MET A 32 -8.12 -0.94 20.72
C MET A 32 -9.50 -0.35 21.05
N GLN A 33 -10.59 -0.87 20.48
CA GLN A 33 -11.94 -0.41 20.75
C GLN A 33 -12.31 -0.52 22.23
N LYS A 34 -12.02 -1.67 22.87
CA LYS A 34 -12.26 -1.87 24.31
C LYS A 34 -11.48 -0.88 25.16
N GLY A 35 -10.19 -0.68 24.85
CA GLY A 35 -9.34 0.26 25.58
C GLY A 35 -9.75 1.72 25.39
N PHE A 36 -10.12 2.12 24.18
CA PHE A 36 -10.58 3.48 23.91
C PHE A 36 -11.92 3.76 24.60
N ALA A 37 -12.84 2.78 24.58
CA ALA A 37 -14.12 2.87 25.27
C ALA A 37 -13.95 3.03 26.80
N SER A 38 -13.04 2.28 27.43
CA SER A 38 -12.80 2.40 28.88
C SER A 38 -12.20 3.75 29.28
N MET A 39 -11.51 4.43 28.37
CA MET A 39 -10.96 5.78 28.57
C MET A 39 -11.90 6.90 28.12
N GLY A 40 -13.06 6.59 27.52
CA GLY A 40 -13.95 7.60 26.94
C GLY A 40 -13.38 8.31 25.71
N ILE A 41 -12.46 7.68 24.98
CA ILE A 41 -11.81 8.25 23.79
C ILE A 41 -12.62 7.88 22.54
N ASN A 42 -12.97 8.87 21.72
CA ASN A 42 -13.62 8.63 20.43
C ASN A 42 -12.58 8.31 19.33
N PRO A 43 -12.53 7.06 18.80
CA PRO A 43 -11.53 6.66 17.80
C PRO A 43 -11.67 7.41 16.46
N ILE A 44 -12.88 7.84 16.10
CA ILE A 44 -13.14 8.60 14.86
C ILE A 44 -12.51 9.99 14.93
N LYS A 45 -12.52 10.60 16.12
CA LYS A 45 -11.88 11.90 16.37
C LYS A 45 -10.35 11.78 16.37
N TYR A 46 -9.82 10.68 16.91
CA TYR A 46 -8.39 10.46 17.12
C TYR A 46 -7.82 9.35 16.20
N LYS A 47 -8.04 9.47 14.88
CA LYS A 47 -7.63 8.46 13.88
C LYS A 47 -6.15 8.08 13.93
N LYS A 48 -5.26 9.05 14.21
CA LYS A 48 -3.81 8.80 14.30
C LYS A 48 -3.47 7.89 15.48
N ASP A 49 -4.09 8.15 16.63
CA ASP A 49 -3.89 7.38 17.86
C ASP A 49 -4.52 6.00 17.70
N MET A 50 -5.71 5.93 17.10
CA MET A 50 -6.35 4.67 16.72
C MET A 50 -5.42 3.82 15.84
N SER A 51 -4.90 4.37 14.74
CA SER A 51 -4.06 3.62 13.80
C SER A 51 -2.72 3.21 14.41
N SER A 52 -2.12 4.08 15.23
CA SER A 52 -0.89 3.76 15.96
C SER A 52 -1.12 2.65 16.97
N THR A 53 -2.23 2.70 17.70
CA THR A 53 -2.61 1.68 18.71
C THR A 53 -2.87 0.33 18.05
N ILE A 54 -3.64 0.29 16.95
CA ILE A 54 -3.87 -0.95 16.19
C ILE A 54 -2.53 -1.56 15.77
N ARG A 55 -1.62 -0.77 15.18
CA ARG A 55 -0.32 -1.29 14.74
C ARG A 55 0.53 -1.82 15.90
N THR A 56 0.51 -1.16 17.06
CA THR A 56 1.18 -1.64 18.27
C THR A 56 0.57 -2.97 18.73
N LEU A 57 -0.76 -3.08 18.77
CA LEU A 57 -1.42 -4.32 19.17
C LEU A 57 -1.25 -5.45 18.15
N THR A 58 -1.13 -5.14 16.85
CA THR A 58 -0.74 -6.11 15.81
C THR A 58 0.67 -6.62 16.03
N ARG A 59 1.60 -5.75 16.45
CA ARG A 59 2.96 -6.16 16.81
C ARG A 59 2.93 -7.16 17.97
N GLU A 60 2.23 -6.83 19.05
CA GLU A 60 2.02 -7.71 20.22
C GLU A 60 1.43 -9.07 19.81
N TYR A 61 0.51 -9.06 18.84
CA TYR A 61 -0.03 -10.30 18.28
C TYR A 61 1.06 -11.15 17.60
N PHE A 62 1.96 -10.55 16.81
CA PHE A 62 3.06 -11.30 16.17
C PHE A 62 4.15 -11.74 17.14
N GLU A 63 4.34 -11.05 18.26
CA GLU A 63 5.25 -11.54 19.32
C GLU A 63 4.74 -12.86 19.92
N LYS A 64 3.41 -13.01 20.03
CA LYS A 64 2.76 -14.23 20.54
C LYS A 64 2.53 -15.29 19.47
N HIS A 65 2.41 -14.86 18.21
CA HIS A 65 2.14 -15.73 17.05
C HIS A 65 3.18 -15.45 15.97
N PRO A 66 4.45 -15.85 16.19
CA PRO A 66 5.53 -15.56 15.26
C PRO A 66 5.35 -16.34 13.96
N PHE A 67 5.65 -15.69 12.83
CA PHE A 67 5.79 -16.39 11.55
C PHE A 67 7.13 -17.15 11.54
N SER A 68 7.09 -18.44 11.19
CA SER A 68 8.24 -19.35 11.26
C SER A 68 9.50 -18.84 10.54
N ASP A 69 9.35 -18.28 9.34
CA ASP A 69 10.47 -17.83 8.51
C ASP A 69 10.77 -16.33 8.61
N TRP A 70 10.09 -15.61 9.50
CA TRP A 70 10.28 -14.18 9.68
C TRP A 70 10.74 -13.86 11.10
N THR A 71 11.55 -12.82 11.22
CA THR A 71 11.99 -12.27 12.48
C THR A 71 11.34 -10.91 12.67
N LEU A 72 10.59 -10.75 13.74
CA LEU A 72 10.05 -9.45 14.14
C LEU A 72 11.19 -8.56 14.63
N ASP A 73 11.26 -7.34 14.12
CA ASP A 73 12.26 -6.36 14.50
C ASP A 73 12.18 -6.04 16.01
N ASN A 74 13.32 -5.83 16.66
CA ASN A 74 13.40 -5.61 18.12
C ASN A 74 12.95 -4.21 18.58
N HIS A 75 12.80 -3.24 17.67
CA HIS A 75 12.35 -1.90 18.04
C HIS A 75 10.82 -1.89 18.20
N VAL A 76 10.37 -1.57 19.40
CA VAL A 76 8.94 -1.60 19.78
C VAL A 76 8.12 -0.48 19.12
N ASP A 77 8.76 0.61 18.68
CA ASP A 77 8.11 1.75 18.04
C ASP A 77 7.76 1.50 16.56
N ARG A 78 8.11 0.32 16.02
CA ARG A 78 7.86 -0.09 14.64
C ARG A 78 7.37 -1.54 14.51
N LEU A 79 6.72 -1.80 13.38
CA LEU A 79 6.23 -3.14 13.02
C LEU A 79 6.88 -3.52 11.70
N HIS A 80 8.06 -4.12 11.81
CA HIS A 80 8.86 -4.58 10.69
C HIS A 80 9.17 -6.06 10.87
N LEU A 81 9.17 -6.82 9.79
CA LEU A 81 9.60 -8.23 9.78
C LEU A 81 10.68 -8.45 8.73
N VAL A 82 11.69 -9.24 9.07
CA VAL A 82 12.79 -9.63 8.17
C VAL A 82 12.72 -11.12 7.90
N HIS A 83 12.68 -11.52 6.63
CA HIS A 83 12.69 -12.91 6.22
C HIS A 83 14.09 -13.51 6.43
N LYS A 84 14.16 -14.63 7.16
CA LYS A 84 15.42 -15.21 7.65
C LYS A 84 16.36 -15.67 6.54
N LYS A 85 15.81 -16.14 5.41
CA LYS A 85 16.59 -16.70 4.30
C LYS A 85 16.99 -15.67 3.25
N THR A 86 16.08 -14.78 2.89
CA THR A 86 16.26 -13.85 1.76
C THR A 86 16.66 -12.45 2.18
N GLY A 87 16.58 -12.13 3.47
CA GLY A 87 16.78 -10.76 3.97
C GLY A 87 15.66 -9.79 3.58
N ALA A 88 14.57 -10.28 2.98
CA ALA A 88 13.46 -9.42 2.59
C ALA A 88 12.82 -8.75 3.82
N LEU A 89 12.49 -7.47 3.71
CA LEU A 89 11.99 -6.65 4.80
C LEU A 89 10.54 -6.22 4.50
N VAL A 90 9.65 -6.40 5.45
CA VAL A 90 8.25 -5.97 5.37
C VAL A 90 7.99 -4.90 6.42
N ARG A 91 7.51 -3.72 6.00
CA ARG A 91 7.11 -2.61 6.87
C ARG A 91 5.60 -2.42 6.89
N PHE A 92 5.00 -2.40 8.08
CA PHE A 92 3.60 -2.02 8.26
C PHE A 92 3.46 -0.52 8.48
N LEU A 93 2.55 0.10 7.74
CA LEU A 93 2.25 1.53 7.87
C LEU A 93 1.38 1.85 9.09
N LYS A 94 1.47 3.10 9.57
CA LYS A 94 0.70 3.65 10.71
C LYS A 94 -0.59 4.37 10.30
N LYS A 95 -1.06 4.24 9.07
CA LYS A 95 -2.15 5.08 8.55
C LYS A 95 -3.21 4.23 7.88
N THR A 96 -4.45 4.46 8.29
CA THR A 96 -5.69 3.80 7.85
C THR A 96 -6.25 4.35 6.54
N ASP A 97 -5.89 5.58 6.17
CA ASP A 97 -6.58 6.34 5.12
C ASP A 97 -5.75 6.38 3.83
N PHE A 98 -5.16 5.26 3.41
CA PHE A 98 -4.49 5.20 2.11
C PHE A 98 -5.50 4.92 1.00
N GLY A 99 -6.00 6.00 0.41
CA GLY A 99 -6.59 5.98 -0.93
C GLY A 99 -5.49 5.92 -2.00
N ASN A 100 -5.65 4.97 -2.94
CA ASN A 100 -4.93 4.84 -4.21
C ASN A 100 -3.40 5.01 -4.20
N GLY A 101 -2.70 4.48 -3.19
CA GLY A 101 -1.27 4.19 -3.35
C GLY A 101 -0.38 4.31 -2.12
N LEU A 102 0.91 4.06 -2.38
CA LEU A 102 1.96 4.03 -1.39
C LEU A 102 2.37 5.44 -0.93
N PRO A 103 2.50 5.74 0.38
CA PRO A 103 2.93 7.07 0.82
C PRO A 103 4.34 7.40 0.33
N LYS A 104 4.58 8.66 0.03
CA LYS A 104 5.94 9.19 -0.21
C LYS A 104 6.91 8.86 0.93
N ALA A 105 8.18 8.66 0.60
CA ALA A 105 9.24 8.36 1.57
C ALA A 105 9.43 9.48 2.61
N GLY A 106 9.32 10.74 2.17
CA GLY A 106 9.62 11.92 3.01
C GLY A 106 11.12 12.20 3.06
N HIS A 107 11.59 12.83 4.14
CA HIS A 107 13.01 13.22 4.31
C HIS A 107 13.84 12.19 5.10
N ASN A 108 13.24 11.08 5.53
CA ASN A 108 13.97 10.06 6.30
C ASN A 108 14.84 9.23 5.35
N ILE A 109 16.16 9.28 5.52
CA ILE A 109 17.13 8.63 4.62
C ILE A 109 16.93 7.13 4.55
N ALA A 110 16.73 6.45 5.68
CA ALA A 110 16.50 5.00 5.68
C ALA A 110 15.25 4.65 4.87
N ARG A 111 14.17 5.42 5.03
CA ARG A 111 12.94 5.24 4.26
C ARG A 111 13.08 5.61 2.78
N ILE A 112 13.95 6.57 2.44
CA ILE A 112 14.27 6.89 1.05
C ILE A 112 14.95 5.68 0.40
N ASN A 113 15.92 5.06 1.08
CA ASN A 113 16.61 3.86 0.60
C ASN A 113 15.63 2.69 0.43
N ASP A 114 14.76 2.46 1.41
CA ASP A 114 13.69 1.46 1.33
C ASP A 114 12.76 1.67 0.11
N TRP A 115 12.61 2.91 -0.36
CA TRP A 115 11.71 3.26 -1.46
C TRP A 115 12.40 3.24 -2.85
N LEU A 116 13.73 3.30 -2.91
CA LEU A 116 14.50 3.37 -4.16
C LEU A 116 15.03 1.99 -4.55
N GLN A 117 14.11 1.07 -4.88
CA GLN A 117 14.48 -0.31 -5.22
C GLN A 117 14.48 -0.54 -6.73
N PRO A 118 15.31 -1.48 -7.23
CA PRO A 118 15.24 -1.90 -8.61
C PRO A 118 13.94 -2.67 -8.87
N SER A 119 13.32 -2.47 -10.04
CA SER A 119 12.05 -3.11 -10.37
C SER A 119 12.14 -4.64 -10.38
N ILE A 120 11.17 -5.32 -9.75
CA ILE A 120 11.12 -6.79 -9.63
C ILE A 120 11.07 -7.51 -10.97
N TYR A 121 10.52 -6.87 -12.01
CA TYR A 121 10.35 -7.48 -13.33
C TYR A 121 11.61 -7.41 -14.19
N ASN A 122 12.51 -6.46 -13.87
CA ASN A 122 13.73 -6.20 -14.62
C ASN A 122 14.99 -6.59 -13.85
N GLN A 123 14.85 -7.20 -12.66
CA GLN A 123 16.00 -7.75 -11.94
C GLN A 123 16.50 -8.99 -12.69
N LYS A 124 17.55 -8.81 -13.49
CA LYS A 124 18.49 -9.88 -13.78
C LYS A 124 19.46 -9.89 -12.61
N ASP A 125 19.35 -10.88 -11.73
CA ASP A 125 20.37 -11.02 -10.70
C ASP A 125 21.73 -11.25 -11.39
N ILE A 126 22.72 -10.45 -11.01
CA ILE A 126 24.12 -10.61 -11.42
C ILE A 126 24.66 -11.97 -10.92
N PHE A 127 23.98 -12.58 -9.94
CA PHE A 127 24.35 -13.84 -9.27
C PHE A 127 23.27 -14.96 -9.36
N GLY A 128 22.21 -14.80 -10.13
CA GLY A 128 21.19 -15.85 -10.40
C GLY A 128 20.31 -16.32 -9.23
N LYS A 129 20.38 -15.68 -8.06
CA LYS A 129 19.50 -15.92 -6.91
C LYS A 129 18.24 -15.05 -7.04
N GLY A 130 17.08 -15.67 -6.85
CA GLY A 130 15.79 -15.00 -6.84
C GLY A 130 15.64 -13.90 -5.77
N VAL A 131 14.41 -13.43 -5.60
CA VAL A 131 13.93 -12.38 -4.69
C VAL A 131 14.76 -12.25 -3.40
N SER A 132 15.79 -11.39 -3.38
CA SER A 132 16.68 -11.20 -2.22
C SER A 132 16.77 -9.73 -1.84
N ASN A 133 16.81 -9.47 -0.53
CA ASN A 133 16.87 -8.13 0.07
C ASN A 133 15.81 -7.14 -0.44
N LEU A 134 14.65 -7.64 -0.88
CA LEU A 134 13.54 -6.77 -1.27
C LEU A 134 12.84 -6.19 -0.05
N PHE A 135 12.37 -4.97 -0.21
CA PHE A 135 11.58 -4.24 0.75
C PHE A 135 10.14 -4.13 0.27
N PHE A 136 9.21 -4.44 1.17
CA PHE A 136 7.78 -4.34 0.93
C PHE A 136 7.13 -3.48 1.98
N VAL A 137 6.05 -2.82 1.57
CA VAL A 137 5.22 -2.02 2.45
C VAL A 137 3.83 -2.61 2.51
N ILE A 138 3.40 -2.97 3.70
CA ILE A 138 2.03 -3.36 3.96
C ILE A 138 1.25 -2.12 4.39
N ALA A 139 0.35 -1.70 3.51
CA ALA A 139 -0.66 -0.69 3.80
C ALA A 139 -1.96 -1.41 4.18
N TRP A 140 -2.71 -0.81 5.09
CA TRP A 140 -3.99 -1.32 5.52
C TRP A 140 -4.96 -0.17 5.76
N SER A 141 -6.25 -0.44 5.55
CA SER A 141 -7.35 0.48 5.82
C SER A 141 -8.48 -0.24 6.54
N PHE A 142 -9.31 0.52 7.22
CA PHE A 142 -10.50 0.02 7.89
C PHE A 142 -11.71 0.82 7.42
N ALA A 143 -12.65 0.15 6.78
CA ALA A 143 -13.90 0.72 6.27
C ALA A 143 -15.01 -0.35 6.31
N ASP A 144 -16.26 0.10 6.47
CA ASP A 144 -17.47 -0.69 6.21
C ASP A 144 -17.42 -2.17 6.67
N ASN A 145 -16.98 -2.39 7.92
CA ASN A 145 -16.88 -3.67 8.61
C ASN A 145 -15.67 -4.58 8.31
N GLY A 146 -14.62 -4.10 7.64
CA GLY A 146 -13.46 -4.95 7.33
C GLY A 146 -12.12 -4.22 7.23
N PHE A 147 -11.05 -5.00 7.28
CA PHE A 147 -9.71 -4.54 6.94
C PHE A 147 -9.41 -4.85 5.47
N SER A 148 -9.00 -3.84 4.72
CA SER A 148 -8.32 -4.04 3.45
C SER A 148 -6.82 -3.90 3.66
N CYS A 149 -6.03 -4.72 3.00
CA CYS A 149 -4.59 -4.76 3.20
C CYS A 149 -3.88 -5.09 1.89
N ALA A 150 -2.84 -4.36 1.55
CA ALA A 150 -2.07 -4.59 0.34
C ALA A 150 -0.57 -4.45 0.61
N ALA A 151 0.21 -5.34 0.03
CA ALA A 151 1.66 -5.27 -0.02
C ALA A 151 2.09 -4.55 -1.31
N TYR A 152 3.00 -3.58 -1.17
CA TYR A 152 3.56 -2.81 -2.27
C TYR A 152 5.07 -2.97 -2.32
N HIS A 153 5.62 -3.03 -3.53
CA HIS A 153 7.06 -2.90 -3.75
C HIS A 153 7.39 -1.50 -4.31
N PRO A 154 7.94 -0.58 -3.48
CA PRO A 154 8.31 0.74 -3.96
C PRO A 154 9.51 0.73 -4.90
N ILE A 155 9.46 1.56 -5.94
CA ILE A 155 10.57 1.78 -6.90
C ILE A 155 10.99 3.26 -6.98
N GLY A 156 10.40 4.13 -6.17
CA GLY A 156 10.75 5.54 -6.11
C GLY A 156 10.15 6.22 -4.90
N THR A 157 10.71 7.36 -4.52
CA THR A 157 10.34 8.09 -3.28
C THR A 157 8.98 8.79 -3.33
N GLY A 158 8.42 9.00 -4.52
CA GLY A 158 7.30 9.90 -4.76
C GLY A 158 7.70 11.38 -4.66
N ASN A 159 6.78 12.26 -5.07
CA ASN A 159 6.97 13.71 -5.12
C ASN A 159 5.89 14.46 -4.34
N LYS A 160 5.99 15.80 -4.21
CA LYS A 160 4.95 16.60 -3.54
C LYS A 160 3.62 16.45 -4.31
N GLY A 161 2.59 15.97 -3.61
CA GLY A 161 1.26 15.73 -4.21
C GLY A 161 1.13 14.43 -4.99
N VAL A 162 2.20 13.62 -5.08
CA VAL A 162 2.21 12.36 -5.84
C VAL A 162 2.64 11.21 -4.92
N ASN A 163 1.86 10.13 -4.91
CA ASN A 163 2.20 8.91 -4.17
C ASN A 163 3.53 8.32 -4.67
N ALA A 164 4.16 7.50 -3.84
CA ALA A 164 5.36 6.77 -4.25
C ALA A 164 5.01 5.75 -5.33
N PRO A 165 5.77 5.68 -6.44
CA PRO A 165 5.57 4.66 -7.45
C PRO A 165 5.91 3.28 -6.87
N ALA A 166 5.08 2.30 -7.23
CA ALA A 166 5.30 0.89 -6.97
C ALA A 166 5.12 0.14 -8.30
N ASP A 167 5.98 -0.83 -8.59
CA ASP A 167 5.81 -1.69 -9.75
C ASP A 167 4.89 -2.88 -9.46
N MET A 168 4.64 -3.17 -8.18
CA MET A 168 3.79 -4.28 -7.78
C MET A 168 2.93 -3.94 -6.55
N MET A 169 1.70 -4.45 -6.60
CA MET A 169 0.73 -4.44 -5.51
C MET A 169 0.09 -5.83 -5.44
N ILE A 170 0.16 -6.48 -4.28
CA ILE A 170 -0.56 -7.71 -3.98
C ILE A 170 -1.55 -7.41 -2.86
N GLN A 171 -2.84 -7.62 -3.11
CA GLN A 171 -3.82 -7.58 -2.05
C GLN A 171 -3.65 -8.79 -1.15
N LEU A 172 -3.68 -8.56 0.16
CA LEU A 172 -3.57 -9.59 1.17
C LEU A 172 -4.97 -9.97 1.68
N GLY A 173 -5.13 -11.24 2.03
CA GLY A 173 -6.37 -11.76 2.66
C GLY A 173 -7.51 -12.04 1.69
N ILE A 174 -7.24 -12.02 0.38
CA ILE A 174 -8.11 -12.55 -0.65
C ILE A 174 -7.44 -13.80 -1.20
N ASP A 175 -8.19 -14.89 -1.31
CA ASP A 175 -7.72 -16.12 -1.94
C ASP A 175 -7.48 -15.87 -3.45
N ASP A 176 -6.39 -16.39 -4.01
CA ASP A 176 -6.10 -16.29 -5.45
C ASP A 176 -7.25 -16.87 -6.31
N SER A 177 -8.03 -17.81 -5.78
CA SER A 177 -9.25 -18.33 -6.43
C SER A 177 -10.34 -17.27 -6.57
N LEU A 178 -10.56 -16.42 -5.57
CA LEU A 178 -11.53 -15.31 -5.62
C LEU A 178 -11.17 -14.30 -6.71
N TYR A 179 -9.89 -14.09 -7.00
CA TYR A 179 -9.44 -13.27 -8.12
C TYR A 179 -9.71 -13.90 -9.49
N ARG A 180 -9.62 -15.24 -9.60
CA ARG A 180 -9.94 -15.96 -10.84
C ARG A 180 -11.45 -16.01 -11.10
N GLU A 181 -12.24 -15.98 -10.03
CA GLU A 181 -13.70 -15.94 -10.08
C GLU A 181 -14.27 -14.51 -10.25
N ALA A 182 -13.47 -13.48 -9.96
CA ALA A 182 -13.82 -12.09 -10.19
C ALA A 182 -13.99 -11.83 -11.70
N LYS A 183 -15.22 -11.99 -12.18
CA LYS A 183 -15.62 -11.54 -13.52
C LYS A 183 -15.72 -10.02 -13.50
N PHE A 184 -14.92 -9.36 -14.33
CA PHE A 184 -15.21 -7.98 -14.72
C PHE A 184 -16.56 -8.00 -15.45
N ILE A 185 -17.62 -7.69 -14.70
CA ILE A 185 -18.87 -7.29 -15.32
C ILE A 185 -18.55 -5.94 -15.93
N ALA A 186 -18.37 -5.91 -17.25
CA ALA A 186 -18.33 -4.65 -17.97
C ALA A 186 -19.55 -3.87 -17.51
N ALA A 187 -19.32 -2.70 -16.91
CA ALA A 187 -20.37 -1.81 -16.51
C ALA A 187 -21.35 -1.70 -17.68
N SER A 188 -22.58 -2.20 -17.49
CA SER A 188 -23.69 -1.79 -18.34
C SER A 188 -23.70 -0.26 -18.33
N GLU A 189 -24.07 0.33 -19.46
CA GLU A 189 -23.92 1.76 -19.83
C GLU A 189 -24.52 2.79 -18.85
N GLU A 190 -25.03 2.36 -17.70
CA GLU A 190 -25.56 3.20 -16.62
C GLU A 190 -24.57 3.52 -15.48
N ASN A 191 -23.39 2.89 -15.40
CA ASN A 191 -22.38 3.35 -14.44
C ASN A 191 -21.62 4.53 -15.05
N GLU A 192 -21.93 5.73 -14.58
CA GLU A 192 -21.24 6.97 -14.94
C GLU A 192 -19.72 6.77 -14.92
N LEU A 193 -19.13 6.84 -16.11
CA LEU A 193 -17.70 6.88 -16.32
C LEU A 193 -17.18 8.16 -15.62
N PHE A 194 -16.53 8.01 -14.47
CA PHE A 194 -15.79 9.12 -13.84
C PHE A 194 -14.62 9.52 -14.74
N MET A 195 -14.88 10.39 -15.72
CA MET A 195 -13.83 10.98 -16.52
C MET A 195 -13.12 12.07 -15.71
N PRO A 196 -11.79 11.97 -15.48
CA PRO A 196 -11.04 13.08 -14.92
C PRO A 196 -11.13 14.27 -15.89
N LYS A 197 -11.70 15.40 -15.43
CA LYS A 197 -11.67 16.66 -16.20
C LYS A 197 -10.21 17.06 -16.42
N MET A 198 -9.79 17.08 -17.68
CA MET A 198 -8.50 17.62 -18.10
C MET A 198 -8.32 19.05 -17.58
N ASN A 199 -7.10 19.37 -17.13
CA ASN A 199 -6.68 20.72 -16.79
C ASN A 199 -6.80 21.62 -18.03
N THR A 200 -7.60 22.69 -17.94
CA THR A 200 -7.62 23.77 -18.92
C THR A 200 -6.30 24.53 -18.87
N ILE A 201 -5.50 24.48 -19.95
CA ILE A 201 -4.42 25.44 -20.16
C ILE A 201 -5.06 26.67 -20.82
N ILE A 202 -5.13 27.78 -20.08
CA ILE A 202 -5.49 29.08 -20.65
C ILE A 202 -4.21 29.65 -21.28
N THR A 203 -4.09 29.57 -22.59
CA THR A 203 -3.17 30.43 -23.34
C THR A 203 -3.91 31.72 -23.67
N GLU A 204 -3.61 32.79 -22.95
CA GLU A 204 -3.98 34.15 -23.34
C GLU A 204 -3.27 34.48 -24.66
N LEU A 205 -4.04 34.55 -25.75
CA LEU A 205 -3.56 35.10 -27.01
C LEU A 205 -3.87 36.60 -27.00
N ASN A 206 -2.77 37.35 -26.91
CA ASN A 206 -2.70 38.80 -27.04
C ASN A 206 -3.61 39.31 -28.17
N SER A 207 -4.45 40.26 -27.80
CA SER A 207 -5.15 41.18 -28.67
C SER A 207 -4.18 41.86 -29.63
N GLN A 208 -4.35 41.62 -30.94
CA GLN A 208 -3.90 42.53 -31.98
C GLN A 208 -4.90 42.59 -33.13
N SER A 209 -5.40 43.81 -33.34
CA SER A 209 -5.69 44.46 -34.64
C SER A 209 -6.99 44.04 -35.34
N ASN A 210 -8.06 44.84 -35.23
CA ASN A 210 -8.38 46.04 -36.03
C ASN A 210 -8.81 45.78 -37.47
N THR A 211 -10.02 46.30 -37.77
CA THR A 211 -10.49 46.92 -39.02
C THR A 211 -10.62 46.04 -40.28
N ALA A 212 -11.58 46.20 -41.19
CA ALA A 212 -12.81 46.98 -41.30
C ALA A 212 -13.47 46.58 -42.64
N THR A 213 -14.74 46.98 -42.82
CA THR A 213 -15.42 47.39 -44.07
C THR A 213 -16.03 46.35 -45.05
N GLN A 214 -17.38 46.35 -45.04
CA GLN A 214 -18.34 46.57 -46.17
C GLN A 214 -18.32 45.61 -47.38
N GLN A 215 -19.36 44.80 -47.60
CA GLN A 215 -20.68 45.07 -48.27
C GLN A 215 -20.73 44.27 -49.60
N PRO A 216 -21.89 44.09 -50.27
CA PRO A 216 -23.25 44.58 -49.98
C PRO A 216 -24.22 43.53 -49.43
#